data_AF-A0A520JV76-F1
#
_entry.id   AF-A0A520JV76-F1
#
_cell.length_a   1.000
_cell.length_b   1.000
_cell.length_c   1.000
_cell.angle_alpha   90.00
_cell.angle_beta   90.00
_cell.angle_gamma   90.00
#
_symmetry.space_group_name_H-M   'P 1'
#
loop_
_entity.id
_entity.type
_entity.pdbx_description
1 polymer ?
#
loop_
_entity_poly.entity_id
_entity_poly.type
_entity_poly.pdbx_seq_one_letter_code
_entity_poly.pdbx_strand_id
1 'polypeptide(L)'
;MIRNFLIATTASVVAGGIIYSLFVLLVNYFAPIVAVIAGFVSGIGLVVLSRYNKENNRDISAIGLCYFGVVAVMSLFTGYLFIYYFKPVIIHGITCHPKNFIAFQQFIVNTLKIPDILSTIFGGIAASTLSHKIRAIYEYFRRFSPV
;
A
#
# COMPACT_ATOMS: atom_id res chain seq x y z
N MET A 1 -17.10 -12.98 -10.15
CA MET A 1 -15.76 -12.52 -10.56
C MET A 1 -15.49 -11.09 -10.06
N ILE A 2 -16.27 -10.09 -10.48
CA ILE A 2 -16.11 -8.68 -10.07
C ILE A 2 -16.14 -8.47 -8.53
N ARG A 3 -17.03 -9.14 -7.81
CA ARG A 3 -17.14 -9.01 -6.34
C ARG A 3 -15.85 -9.40 -5.60
N ASN A 4 -15.22 -10.52 -6.00
CA ASN A 4 -14.00 -11.01 -5.36
C ASN A 4 -12.79 -10.14 -5.67
N PHE A 5 -12.74 -9.59 -6.88
CA PHE A 5 -11.73 -8.62 -7.28
C PHE A 5 -11.85 -7.32 -6.47
N LEU A 6 -13.06 -6.79 -6.31
CA LEU A 6 -13.29 -5.58 -5.53
C LEU A 6 -12.87 -5.77 -4.06
N ILE A 7 -13.30 -6.86 -3.42
CA ILE A 7 -12.94 -7.20 -2.04
C ILE A 7 -11.40 -7.29 -1.91
N ALA A 8 -10.75 -7.90 -2.91
CA ALA A 8 -9.31 -8.07 -2.90
C ALA A 8 -8.54 -6.75 -2.94
N THR A 9 -8.95 -5.86 -3.82
CA THR A 9 -8.36 -4.54 -3.95
C THR A 9 -8.59 -3.74 -2.67
N THR A 10 -9.82 -3.72 -2.13
CA THR A 10 -10.12 -3.01 -0.89
C THR A 10 -9.29 -3.54 0.28
N ALA A 11 -9.18 -4.86 0.46
CA ALA A 11 -8.37 -5.45 1.51
C ALA A 11 -6.88 -5.06 1.40
N SER A 12 -6.36 -5.01 0.17
CA SER A 12 -4.97 -4.63 -0.11
C SER A 12 -4.70 -3.16 0.23
N VAL A 13 -5.62 -2.28 -0.15
CA VAL A 13 -5.57 -0.84 0.18
C VAL A 13 -5.62 -0.63 1.69
N VAL A 14 -6.52 -1.31 2.38
CA VAL A 14 -6.66 -1.19 3.84
C VAL A 14 -5.41 -1.72 4.55
N ALA A 15 -4.87 -2.87 4.13
CA ALA A 15 -3.67 -3.44 4.74
C ALA A 15 -2.46 -2.51 4.63
N GLY A 16 -2.19 -1.98 3.43
CA GLY A 16 -1.08 -1.04 3.26
C GLY A 16 -1.31 0.29 4.01
N GLY A 17 -2.54 0.77 4.09
CA GLY A 17 -2.90 1.99 4.83
C GLY A 17 -2.74 1.84 6.34
N ILE A 18 -3.14 0.68 6.89
CA ILE A 18 -2.92 0.33 8.30
C ILE A 18 -1.42 0.27 8.60
N ILE A 19 -0.63 -0.37 7.74
CA ILE A 19 0.82 -0.48 7.95
C ILE A 19 1.49 0.89 7.88
N TYR A 20 1.13 1.72 6.88
CA TYR A 20 1.63 3.08 6.79
C TYR A 20 1.35 3.87 8.07
N SER A 21 0.09 3.89 8.50
CA SER A 21 -0.33 4.63 9.69
C SER A 21 0.33 4.09 10.96
N LEU A 22 0.42 2.77 11.13
CA LEU A 22 1.09 2.15 12.27
C LEU A 22 2.55 2.60 12.38
N PHE A 23 3.30 2.57 11.28
CA PHE A 23 4.69 3.01 11.27
C PHE A 23 4.82 4.51 11.58
N VAL A 24 3.97 5.36 11.01
CA VAL A 24 3.99 6.81 11.28
C VAL A 24 3.59 7.11 12.74
N LEU A 25 2.73 6.31 13.34
CA LEU A 25 2.35 6.43 14.76
C LEU A 25 3.49 5.99 15.69
N LEU A 26 4.19 4.90 15.36
CA LEU A 26 5.29 4.38 16.18
C LEU A 26 6.55 5.24 16.09
N VAL A 27 6.91 5.67 14.88
CA VAL A 27 8.16 6.41 14.62
C VAL A 27 7.94 7.93 14.71
N ASN A 28 6.69 8.39 14.82
CA ASN A 28 6.29 9.80 14.82
C ASN A 28 6.75 10.63 13.60
N TYR A 29 7.25 9.98 12.55
CA TYR A 29 7.87 10.64 11.40
C TYR A 29 7.22 10.20 10.07
N PHE A 30 6.94 11.17 9.21
CA PHE A 30 6.50 10.93 7.84
C PHE A 30 7.73 10.75 6.96
N ALA A 31 8.06 9.49 6.67
CA ALA A 31 9.23 9.15 5.88
C ALA A 31 8.84 8.53 4.54
N PRO A 32 9.53 8.89 3.45
CA PRO A 32 9.36 8.23 2.15
C PRO A 32 9.59 6.73 2.24
N ILE A 33 10.50 6.27 3.11
CA ILE A 33 10.77 4.83 3.31
C ILE A 33 9.55 4.08 3.87
N VAL A 34 8.77 4.70 4.75
CA VAL A 34 7.52 4.12 5.28
C VAL A 34 6.47 4.03 4.17
N ALA A 35 6.45 5.01 3.28
CA ALA A 35 5.61 5.02 2.09
C ALA A 35 5.98 3.89 1.11
N VAL A 36 7.28 3.59 0.93
CA VAL A 36 7.73 2.41 0.16
C VAL A 36 7.19 1.11 0.76
N ILE A 37 7.34 0.92 2.08
CA ILE A 37 6.89 -0.30 2.77
C ILE A 37 5.37 -0.47 2.63
N ALA A 38 4.61 0.60 2.81
CA ALA A 38 3.16 0.57 2.65
C ALA A 38 2.74 0.18 1.22
N GLY A 39 3.36 0.81 0.22
CA GLY A 39 3.13 0.49 -1.19
C GLY A 39 3.49 -0.96 -1.52
N PHE A 40 4.59 -1.45 -0.95
CA PHE A 40 5.04 -2.84 -1.11
C PHE A 40 4.04 -3.83 -0.53
N VAL A 41 3.53 -3.60 0.69
CA VAL A 41 2.55 -4.52 1.30
C VAL A 41 1.21 -4.47 0.57
N SER A 42 0.76 -3.28 0.17
CA SER A 42 -0.42 -3.14 -0.68
C SER A 42 -0.27 -3.90 -2.00
N GLY A 43 0.93 -3.85 -2.61
CA GLY A 43 1.25 -4.60 -3.83
C GLY A 43 1.22 -6.11 -3.62
N ILE A 44 1.82 -6.62 -2.53
CA ILE A 44 1.79 -8.05 -2.19
C ILE A 44 0.34 -8.52 -2.00
N GLY A 45 -0.46 -7.79 -1.23
CA GLY A 45 -1.87 -8.15 -0.99
C GLY A 45 -2.62 -8.32 -2.30
N LEU A 46 -2.41 -7.41 -3.25
CA LEU A 46 -3.07 -7.46 -4.54
C LEU A 46 -2.58 -8.65 -5.39
N VAL A 47 -1.28 -8.95 -5.40
CA VAL A 47 -0.75 -10.11 -6.13
C VAL A 47 -1.26 -11.42 -5.53
N VAL A 48 -1.26 -11.57 -4.21
CA VAL A 48 -1.72 -12.80 -3.55
C VAL A 48 -3.21 -13.02 -3.80
N LEU A 49 -4.04 -11.98 -3.72
CA LEU A 49 -5.48 -12.14 -3.92
C LEU A 49 -5.89 -12.26 -5.40
N SER A 50 -5.20 -11.59 -6.33
CA SER A 50 -5.43 -11.80 -7.78
C SER A 50 -5.13 -13.24 -8.20
N ARG A 51 -4.11 -13.87 -7.62
CA ARG A 51 -3.79 -15.29 -7.81
C ARG A 51 -4.89 -16.22 -7.32
N TYR A 52 -5.50 -15.92 -6.17
CA TYR A 52 -6.59 -16.72 -5.61
C TYR A 52 -7.83 -16.72 -6.51
N ASN A 53 -8.02 -15.65 -7.28
CA ASN A 53 -9.13 -15.52 -8.24
C ASN A 53 -8.85 -16.13 -9.62
N LYS A 54 -7.74 -16.86 -9.83
CA LYS A 54 -7.31 -17.43 -11.14
C LYS A 54 -7.23 -16.39 -12.27
N GLU A 55 -7.17 -15.11 -11.94
CA GLU A 55 -7.11 -14.03 -12.91
C GLU A 55 -5.63 -13.78 -13.27
N ASN A 56 -5.30 -14.06 -14.52
CA ASN A 56 -4.06 -13.73 -15.21
C ASN A 56 -2.79 -14.54 -14.89
N ASN A 57 -2.64 -15.58 -15.73
CA ASN A 57 -1.38 -16.07 -16.27
C ASN A 57 -0.73 -15.10 -17.29
N ARG A 58 -1.07 -13.81 -17.29
CA ARG A 58 -0.60 -12.86 -18.29
C ARG A 58 0.60 -12.09 -17.75
N ASP A 59 1.57 -11.87 -18.62
CA ASP A 59 2.72 -11.01 -18.41
C ASP A 59 2.31 -9.68 -17.78
N ILE A 60 3.20 -9.07 -17.00
CA ILE A 60 2.98 -7.75 -16.40
C ILE A 60 2.80 -6.73 -17.53
N SER A 61 1.56 -6.51 -17.95
CA SER A 61 1.24 -5.46 -18.92
C SER A 61 1.43 -4.10 -18.26
N ALA A 62 1.76 -3.07 -19.06
CA ALA A 62 1.86 -1.70 -18.56
C ALA A 62 0.57 -1.24 -17.84
N ILE A 63 -0.59 -1.76 -18.29
CA ILE A 63 -1.90 -1.51 -17.66
C ILE A 63 -1.97 -2.14 -16.26
N GLY A 64 -1.41 -3.35 -16.08
CA GLY A 64 -1.31 -3.99 -14.77
C GLY A 64 -0.44 -3.19 -13.81
N LEU A 65 0.71 -2.68 -14.26
CA LEU A 65 1.59 -1.80 -13.46
C LEU A 65 0.89 -0.51 -13.01
N CYS A 66 0.14 0.14 -13.90
CA CYS A 66 -0.67 1.30 -13.54
C CYS A 66 -1.69 0.97 -12.45
N TYR A 67 -2.31 -0.22 -12.52
CA TYR A 67 -3.26 -0.66 -11.51
C TYR A 67 -2.59 -0.81 -10.12
N PHE A 68 -1.41 -1.42 -10.04
CA PHE A 68 -0.64 -1.49 -8.79
C PHE A 68 -0.29 -0.10 -8.24
N GLY A 69 0.11 0.83 -9.12
CA GLY A 69 0.39 2.22 -8.72
C GLY A 69 -0.83 2.91 -8.10
N VAL A 70 -2.00 2.80 -8.73
CA VAL A 70 -3.25 3.39 -8.22
C VAL A 70 -3.63 2.81 -6.86
N VAL A 71 -3.57 1.48 -6.71
CA VAL A 71 -3.88 0.81 -5.44
C VAL A 71 -2.92 1.24 -4.34
N ALA A 72 -1.62 1.33 -4.64
CA ALA A 72 -0.61 1.76 -3.69
C ALA A 72 -0.85 3.23 -3.26
N VAL A 73 -1.20 4.12 -4.19
CA VAL A 73 -1.57 5.51 -3.87
C VAL A 73 -2.85 5.57 -3.00
N MET A 74 -3.87 4.79 -3.31
CA MET A 74 -5.09 4.71 -2.47
C MET A 74 -4.80 4.20 -1.06
N SER A 75 -3.84 3.26 -0.94
CA SER A 75 -3.34 2.79 0.35
C SER A 75 -2.67 3.92 1.15
N LEU A 76 -1.89 4.77 0.50
CA LEU A 76 -1.29 5.95 1.13
C LEU A 76 -2.37 6.89 1.68
N PHE A 77 -3.36 7.25 0.87
CA PHE A 77 -4.47 8.11 1.31
C PHE A 77 -5.25 7.51 2.49
N THR A 78 -5.47 6.20 2.47
CA THR A 78 -6.10 5.49 3.58
C THR A 78 -5.26 5.62 4.85
N GLY A 79 -3.93 5.46 4.77
CA GLY A 79 -3.03 5.68 5.89
C GLY A 79 -3.06 7.11 6.43
N TYR A 80 -3.06 8.12 5.56
CA TYR A 80 -3.22 9.53 5.95
C TYR A 80 -4.55 9.78 6.67
N LEU A 81 -5.63 9.15 6.22
CA LEU A 81 -6.93 9.23 6.87
C LEU A 81 -6.87 8.66 8.30
N PHE A 82 -6.26 7.49 8.50
CA PHE A 82 -6.03 6.96 9.86
C PHE A 82 -5.21 7.93 10.73
N ILE A 83 -4.12 8.47 10.20
CA ILE A 83 -3.28 9.42 10.95
C ILE A 83 -4.07 10.67 11.34
N TYR A 84 -4.87 11.22 10.42
CA TYR A 84 -5.71 12.38 10.66
C TYR A 84 -6.71 12.17 11.81
N TYR A 85 -7.31 10.98 11.89
CA TYR A 85 -8.30 10.67 12.92
C TYR A 85 -7.70 10.22 14.25
N PHE A 86 -6.56 9.54 14.24
CA PHE A 86 -6.06 8.78 15.39
C PHE A 86 -4.70 9.24 15.92
N LYS A 87 -3.85 9.93 15.15
CA LYS A 87 -2.54 10.39 15.66
C LYS A 87 -2.75 11.51 16.69
N PRO A 88 -2.33 11.33 17.96
CA PRO A 88 -2.36 12.40 18.93
C PRO A 88 -1.23 13.40 18.66
N VAL A 89 -1.50 14.68 18.87
CA VAL A 89 -0.56 15.79 18.81
C VAL A 89 -0.69 16.58 20.10
N ILE A 90 0.42 16.82 20.79
CA ILE A 90 0.42 17.57 22.04
C ILE A 90 0.57 19.06 21.73
N ILE A 91 -0.46 19.84 22.03
CA ILE A 91 -0.46 21.30 21.87
C ILE A 91 -0.71 21.90 23.25
N HIS A 92 0.25 22.68 23.77
CA HIS A 92 0.17 23.29 25.11
C HIS A 92 -0.18 22.31 26.24
N GLY A 93 0.32 21.06 26.17
CA GLY A 93 0.07 20.03 27.17
C GLY A 93 -1.26 19.29 27.04
N ILE A 94 -2.11 19.66 26.05
CA ILE A 94 -3.37 18.97 25.76
C ILE A 94 -3.15 18.01 24.60
N THR A 95 -3.68 16.78 24.75
CA THR A 95 -3.68 15.80 23.66
C THR A 95 -4.81 16.11 22.68
N CYS A 96 -4.44 16.58 21.49
CA CYS A 96 -5.36 16.95 20.43
C CYS A 96 -5.20 16.00 19.24
N HIS A 97 -6.25 15.87 18.42
CA HIS A 97 -6.17 15.14 17.15
C HIS A 97 -6.29 16.12 15.97
N PRO A 98 -5.55 15.91 14.86
CA PRO A 98 -5.57 16.79 13.69
C PRO A 98 -6.99 17.15 13.23
N LYS A 99 -7.91 16.18 13.25
CA LYS A 99 -9.33 16.36 12.89
C LYS A 99 -10.06 17.46 13.66
N ASN A 100 -9.58 17.85 14.84
CA ASN A 100 -10.25 18.81 15.72
C ASN A 100 -9.90 20.27 15.36
N PHE A 101 -8.86 20.51 14.57
CA PHE A 101 -8.33 21.88 14.36
C PHE A 101 -7.86 22.19 12.94
N ILE A 102 -7.75 21.20 12.04
CA ILE A 102 -7.47 21.42 10.61
C ILE A 102 -8.39 20.57 9.74
N ALA A 103 -8.76 21.09 8.57
CA ALA A 103 -9.50 20.30 7.60
C ALA A 103 -8.60 19.23 6.94
N PHE A 104 -9.18 18.08 6.57
CA PHE A 104 -8.42 16.96 5.97
C PHE A 104 -7.63 17.35 4.72
N GLN A 105 -8.19 18.20 3.85
CA GLN A 105 -7.50 18.69 2.66
C GLN A 105 -6.24 19.50 3.02
N GLN A 106 -6.34 20.37 4.02
CA GLN A 106 -5.20 21.15 4.51
C GLN A 106 -4.16 20.24 5.17
N PHE A 107 -4.60 19.23 5.92
CA PHE A 107 -3.71 18.21 6.47
C PHE A 107 -2.90 17.53 5.38
N ILE A 108 -3.54 17.04 4.31
CA ILE A 108 -2.85 16.41 3.17
C ILE A 108 -1.85 17.38 2.54
N VAL A 109 -2.26 18.61 2.20
CA VAL A 109 -1.35 19.57 1.54
C VAL A 109 -0.12 19.87 2.39
N ASN A 110 -0.28 19.91 3.72
CA ASN A 110 0.81 20.21 4.64
C ASN A 110 1.74 19.02 4.91
N THR A 111 1.30 17.78 4.66
CA THR A 111 2.01 16.58 5.11
C THR A 111 2.41 15.63 3.99
N LEU A 112 1.58 15.50 2.95
CA LEU A 112 1.85 14.66 1.79
C LEU A 112 2.89 15.30 0.89
N LYS A 113 4.05 14.65 0.75
CA LYS A 113 5.11 15.12 -0.13
C LYS A 113 5.19 14.26 -1.38
N ILE A 114 5.63 14.85 -2.50
CA ILE A 114 5.86 14.13 -3.77
C ILE A 114 6.73 12.87 -3.59
N PRO A 115 7.82 12.90 -2.80
CA PRO A 115 8.61 11.71 -2.52
C PRO A 115 7.79 10.55 -1.92
N ASP A 116 6.79 10.82 -1.07
CA ASP A 116 5.97 9.75 -0.48
C ASP A 116 5.13 9.04 -1.54
N ILE A 117 4.57 9.80 -2.48
CA ILE A 117 3.77 9.28 -3.59
C ILE A 117 4.65 8.39 -4.48
N LEU A 118 5.82 8.91 -4.89
CA LEU A 118 6.77 8.17 -5.73
C LEU A 118 7.26 6.90 -5.02
N SER A 119 7.65 7.02 -3.75
CA SER A 119 8.08 5.89 -2.92
C SER A 119 7.00 4.82 -2.82
N THR A 120 5.74 5.19 -2.63
CA THR A 120 4.64 4.23 -2.56
C THR A 120 4.43 3.51 -3.88
N ILE A 121 4.49 4.23 -5.01
CA ILE A 121 4.40 3.64 -6.35
C ILE A 121 5.55 2.66 -6.60
N PHE A 122 6.79 3.07 -6.31
CA PHE A 122 7.96 2.20 -6.46
C PHE A 122 7.87 0.95 -5.56
N GLY A 123 7.36 1.09 -4.33
CA GLY A 123 7.09 -0.03 -3.44
C GLY A 123 6.09 -1.03 -4.05
N GLY A 124 4.98 -0.53 -4.59
CA GLY A 124 3.97 -1.36 -5.25
C GLY A 124 4.50 -2.09 -6.49
N ILE A 125 5.30 -1.43 -7.32
CA ILE A 125 5.95 -2.02 -8.50
C ILE A 125 7.01 -3.06 -8.09
N ALA A 126 7.79 -2.79 -7.05
CA ALA A 126 8.77 -3.74 -6.52
C ALA A 126 8.08 -5.02 -6.02
N ALA A 127 6.96 -4.89 -5.33
CA ALA A 127 6.16 -6.03 -4.86
C ALA A 127 5.62 -6.89 -6.01
N SER A 128 5.10 -6.26 -7.06
CA SER A 128 4.59 -7.01 -8.24
C SER A 128 5.70 -7.77 -8.94
N THR A 129 6.84 -7.11 -9.15
CA THR A 129 8.01 -7.68 -9.85
C THR A 129 8.62 -8.84 -9.06
N LEU A 130 8.81 -8.67 -7.75
CA LEU A 130 9.32 -9.71 -6.87
C LEU A 130 8.40 -10.94 -6.88
N SER A 131 7.10 -10.71 -6.76
CA SER A 131 6.12 -11.79 -6.74
C SER A 131 6.12 -12.60 -8.04
N HIS A 132 6.28 -11.96 -9.20
CA HIS A 132 6.43 -12.63 -10.49
C HIS A 132 7.72 -13.46 -10.56
N LYS A 133 8.86 -12.93 -10.11
CA LYS A 133 10.13 -13.67 -10.09
C LYS A 133 10.09 -14.89 -9.18
N ILE A 134 9.53 -14.77 -7.97
CA ILE A 134 9.35 -15.90 -7.04
C ILE A 134 8.53 -17.01 -7.69
N ARG A 135 7.49 -16.65 -8.45
CA ARG A 135 6.67 -17.62 -9.17
C ARG A 135 7.45 -18.36 -10.26
N ALA A 136 8.23 -17.64 -11.07
CA ALA A 136 9.05 -18.27 -12.11
C ALA A 136 10.02 -19.29 -11.50
N ILE A 137 10.61 -18.95 -10.35
CA ILE A 137 11.49 -19.86 -9.60
C ILE A 137 10.71 -21.08 -9.08
N TYR A 138 9.54 -20.89 -8.47
CA TYR A 138 8.70 -21.99 -7.99
C TYR A 138 8.28 -22.95 -9.11
N GLU A 139 7.85 -22.42 -10.25
CA GLU A 139 7.47 -23.24 -11.40
C GLU A 139 8.67 -23.99 -12.01
N TYR A 140 9.86 -23.39 -11.99
CA TYR A 140 11.11 -24.06 -12.35
C TYR A 140 11.36 -25.26 -11.42
N PHE A 141 11.39 -25.06 -10.10
CA PHE A 141 11.62 -26.16 -9.14
C PHE A 141 10.55 -27.26 -9.22
N ARG A 142 9.27 -26.90 -9.41
CA ARG A 142 8.19 -27.87 -9.59
C ARG A 142 8.39 -28.77 -10.82
N ARG A 143 9.00 -28.27 -11.90
CA ARG A 143 9.31 -29.08 -13.09
C ARG A 143 10.46 -30.06 -12.86
N PHE A 144 11.39 -29.74 -11.94
CA PHE A 144 12.59 -30.55 -11.68
C PHE A 144 12.49 -31.43 -10.41
N SER A 145 11.45 -31.26 -9.60
CA SER A 145 11.12 -32.15 -8.49
C SER A 145 9.63 -32.51 -8.54
N PRO A 146 9.24 -33.46 -9.41
CA PRO A 146 7.89 -34.00 -9.42
C PRO A 146 7.75 -34.95 -8.24
N VAL A 147 7.33 -34.42 -7.09
CA VAL A 147 6.72 -35.21 -6.03
C VAL A 147 5.21 -35.24 -6.29
#